data_AF-A0A545AHR2-F1
#
_entry.id   AF-A0A545AHR2-F1
#
_cell.length_a   1.000
_cell.length_b   1.000
_cell.length_c   1.000
_cell.angle_alpha   90.00
_cell.angle_beta   90.00
_cell.angle_gamma   90.00
#
_symmetry.space_group_name_H-M   'P 1'
#
loop_
_entity.id
_entity.type
_entity.pdbx_description
1 polymer ?
#
loop_
_entity_poly.entity_id
_entity_poly.type
_entity_poly.pdbx_seq_one_letter_code
_entity_poly.pdbx_strand_id
1 'polypeptide(L)'
;MTTNATMIAGLARPDLAEAHRAVQRIYGPQSDGVWADLLSSAGLDGEETGPGAIERMLDAMRAGAPVTALCGEALAIRVASHDRLAQAQALIQDGAAS
;
A
#
# COMPACT_ATOMS: atom_id res chain seq x y z
N MET A 1 21.69 -0.10 18.88
CA MET A 1 21.40 -1.53 18.77
C MET A 1 19.91 -1.69 19.05
N THR A 2 19.10 -1.78 18.00
CA THR A 2 17.68 -2.17 18.07
C THR A 2 17.28 -2.75 16.72
N THR A 3 16.70 -3.93 16.79
CA THR A 3 16.41 -4.91 15.72
C THR A 3 15.33 -4.41 14.77
N ASN A 4 15.58 -4.38 13.45
CA ASN A 4 14.53 -4.15 12.45
C ASN A 4 14.08 -5.48 11.87
N ALA A 5 13.08 -6.09 12.52
CA ALA A 5 12.55 -7.42 12.23
C ALA A 5 11.58 -7.49 11.03
N THR A 6 11.53 -6.48 10.14
CA THR A 6 10.50 -6.44 9.08
C THR A 6 11.03 -5.98 7.73
N MET A 7 12.22 -6.43 7.33
CA MET A 7 12.56 -6.49 5.91
C MET A 7 12.49 -7.94 5.47
N ILE A 8 11.45 -8.28 4.72
CA ILE A 8 11.58 -9.38 3.75
C ILE A 8 12.60 -8.86 2.75
N ALA A 9 13.77 -9.50 2.67
CA ALA A 9 14.91 -8.99 1.92
C ALA A 9 14.49 -8.44 0.53
N GLY A 10 14.39 -7.10 0.42
CA GLY A 10 14.08 -6.37 -0.81
C GLY A 10 12.62 -6.00 -1.10
N LEU A 11 11.63 -6.39 -0.30
CA LEU A 11 10.20 -6.07 -0.55
C LEU A 11 9.61 -5.25 0.59
N ALA A 12 9.46 -3.95 0.39
CA ALA A 12 8.73 -3.07 1.30
C ALA A 12 7.21 -3.25 1.12
N ARG A 13 6.46 -3.22 2.22
CA ARG A 13 4.99 -3.17 2.18
C ARG A 13 4.55 -1.90 1.43
N PRO A 14 3.69 -1.97 0.41
CA PRO A 14 3.18 -0.78 -0.25
C PRO A 14 2.48 0.17 0.75
N ASP A 15 2.70 1.47 0.57
CA ASP A 15 2.20 2.55 1.39
C ASP A 15 1.44 3.60 0.56
N LEU A 16 0.97 4.68 1.21
CA LEU A 16 0.29 5.78 0.51
C LEU A 16 1.19 6.48 -0.49
N ALA A 17 2.50 6.57 -0.23
CA ALA A 17 3.44 7.17 -1.17
C ALA A 17 3.54 6.34 -2.47
N GLU A 18 3.52 5.02 -2.37
CA GLU A 18 3.47 4.13 -3.54
C GLU A 18 2.14 4.26 -4.30
N ALA A 19 1.02 4.38 -3.59
CA ALA A 19 -0.29 4.65 -4.21
C ALA A 19 -0.27 5.98 -4.97
N HIS A 20 0.23 7.05 -4.36
CA HIS A 20 0.35 8.37 -4.99
C HIS A 20 1.23 8.32 -6.23
N ARG A 21 2.41 7.67 -6.15
CA ARG A 21 3.29 7.45 -7.32
C ARG A 21 2.60 6.67 -8.44
N ALA A 22 1.70 5.74 -8.12
CA ALA A 22 0.94 5.02 -9.12
C ALA A 22 -0.08 5.93 -9.83
N VAL A 23 -0.80 6.75 -9.08
CA VAL A 23 -1.72 7.78 -9.62
C VAL A 23 -0.97 8.78 -10.50
N GLN A 24 0.19 9.27 -10.06
CA GLN A 24 1.06 10.15 -10.84
C GLN A 24 1.48 9.54 -12.18
N ARG A 25 1.83 8.25 -12.20
CA ARG A 25 2.20 7.55 -13.45
C ARG A 25 1.02 7.37 -14.42
N ILE A 26 -0.20 7.24 -13.92
CA ILE A 26 -1.40 7.04 -14.75
C ILE A 26 -1.90 8.37 -15.32
N TYR A 27 -1.99 9.40 -14.48
CA TYR A 27 -2.68 10.66 -14.81
C TYR A 27 -1.73 11.81 -15.14
N GLY A 28 -0.43 11.67 -14.86
CA GLY A 28 0.58 12.69 -15.16
C GLY A 28 0.21 14.04 -14.54
N PRO A 29 0.15 15.14 -15.32
CA PRO A 29 -0.17 16.47 -14.81
C PRO A 29 -1.55 16.60 -14.12
N GLN A 30 -2.48 15.67 -14.38
CA GLN A 30 -3.82 15.68 -13.77
C GLN A 30 -3.87 14.94 -12.43
N SER A 31 -2.76 14.34 -12.00
CA SER A 31 -2.71 13.45 -10.84
C SER A 31 -3.05 14.15 -9.52
N ASP A 32 -2.70 15.42 -9.33
CA ASP A 32 -2.96 16.13 -8.08
C ASP A 32 -4.46 16.22 -7.77
N GLY A 33 -5.29 16.50 -8.78
CA GLY A 33 -6.75 16.54 -8.62
C GLY A 33 -7.33 15.16 -8.30
N VAL A 34 -6.91 14.14 -9.06
CA VAL A 34 -7.34 12.75 -8.82
C VAL A 34 -6.91 12.26 -7.44
N TRP A 35 -5.71 12.63 -7.00
CA TRP A 35 -5.19 12.27 -5.69
C TRP A 35 -5.99 12.93 -4.56
N ALA A 36 -6.31 14.22 -4.69
CA ALA A 36 -7.15 14.92 -3.72
C ALA A 36 -8.55 14.29 -3.60
N ASP A 37 -9.18 13.91 -4.72
CA ASP A 37 -10.48 13.25 -4.72
C ASP A 37 -10.43 11.87 -4.04
N LEU A 38 -9.35 11.12 -4.26
CA LEU A 38 -9.12 9.82 -3.61
C LEU A 38 -8.89 9.95 -2.11
N LEU A 39 -8.08 10.92 -1.68
CA LEU A 39 -7.87 11.22 -0.26
C LEU A 39 -9.20 11.57 0.40
N SER A 40 -9.98 12.47 -0.20
CA SER A 40 -11.31 12.83 0.30
C SER A 40 -12.24 11.62 0.42
N SER A 41 -12.28 10.77 -0.62
CA SER A 41 -13.12 9.56 -0.64
C SER A 41 -12.69 8.52 0.41
N ALA A 42 -11.39 8.43 0.70
CA ALA A 42 -10.84 7.54 1.71
C ALA A 42 -10.93 8.10 3.15
N GLY A 43 -11.37 9.34 3.32
CA GLY A 43 -11.35 10.04 4.61
C GLY A 43 -9.92 10.28 5.10
N LEU A 44 -9.04 10.65 4.19
CA LEU A 44 -7.60 10.86 4.39
C LEU A 44 -7.22 12.32 4.08
N ASP A 45 -6.14 12.79 4.68
CA ASP A 45 -5.50 14.08 4.43
C ASP A 45 -4.13 13.95 3.73
N GLY A 46 -3.56 12.74 3.68
CA GLY A 46 -2.30 12.44 2.99
C GLY A 46 -1.07 12.46 3.89
N GLU A 47 -1.22 12.75 5.18
CA GLU A 47 -0.14 12.80 6.18
C GLU A 47 -0.23 11.61 7.15
N GLU A 48 -0.94 10.54 6.78
CA GLU A 48 -1.20 9.44 7.67
C GLU A 48 0.04 8.62 7.98
N THR A 49 0.25 8.42 9.28
CA THR A 49 1.25 7.49 9.83
C THR A 49 0.61 6.27 10.50
N GLY A 50 -0.72 6.26 10.57
CA GLY A 50 -1.50 5.23 11.27
C GLY A 50 -1.74 3.97 10.44
N PRO A 51 -1.92 2.81 11.10
CA PRO A 51 -2.31 1.58 10.43
C PRO A 51 -3.70 1.75 9.77
N GLY A 52 -3.94 1.05 8.66
CA GLY A 52 -5.24 1.09 7.96
C GLY A 52 -5.37 2.15 6.87
N ALA A 53 -4.43 3.10 6.76
CA ALA A 53 -4.54 4.20 5.80
C ALA A 53 -4.45 3.69 4.34
N ILE A 54 -3.53 2.77 4.07
CA ILE A 54 -3.40 2.16 2.74
C ILE A 54 -4.64 1.33 2.40
N GLU A 55 -5.24 0.61 3.35
CA GLU A 55 -6.46 -0.15 3.11
C GLU A 55 -7.63 0.75 2.71
N ARG A 56 -7.84 1.88 3.40
CA ARG A 56 -8.87 2.87 3.02
C ARG A 56 -8.61 3.48 1.65
N MET A 57 -7.37 3.80 1.33
CA MET A 57 -6.99 4.31 0.01
C MET A 57 -7.25 3.27 -1.09
N LEU A 58 -6.93 1.99 -0.86
CA LEU A 58 -7.20 0.92 -1.81
C LEU A 58 -8.70 0.78 -2.10
N ASP A 59 -9.54 0.90 -1.08
CA ASP A 59 -10.99 0.88 -1.25
C ASP A 59 -11.50 2.08 -2.06
N ALA A 60 -10.97 3.28 -1.81
CA ALA A 60 -11.27 4.46 -2.63
C ALA A 60 -10.83 4.29 -4.09
N MET A 61 -9.62 3.75 -4.33
CA MET A 61 -9.12 3.48 -5.68
C MET A 61 -10.03 2.50 -6.44
N ARG A 62 -10.47 1.41 -5.78
CA ARG A 62 -11.39 0.41 -6.35
C ARG A 62 -12.76 0.95 -6.70
N ALA A 63 -13.24 1.94 -5.95
CA ALA A 63 -14.50 2.63 -6.22
C ALA A 63 -14.38 3.72 -7.30
N GLY A 64 -13.15 4.07 -7.71
CA GLY A 64 -12.86 5.11 -8.69
C GLY A 64 -13.08 4.71 -10.14
N ALA A 65 -12.51 5.49 -11.05
CA ALA A 65 -12.57 5.21 -12.49
C ALA A 65 -11.93 3.85 -12.83
N PRO A 66 -12.30 3.17 -13.93
CA PRO A 66 -11.86 1.80 -14.21
C PRO A 66 -10.34 1.58 -14.17
N VAL A 67 -9.56 2.55 -14.66
CA VAL A 67 -8.09 2.48 -14.62
C VAL A 67 -7.56 2.64 -13.19
N THR A 68 -8.16 3.54 -12.39
CA THR A 68 -7.85 3.67 -10.96
C THR A 68 -8.17 2.39 -10.20
N ALA A 69 -9.32 1.78 -10.49
CA ALA A 69 -9.78 0.56 -9.84
C ALA A 69 -8.84 -0.61 -10.11
N LEU A 70 -8.41 -0.79 -11.37
CA LEU A 70 -7.41 -1.79 -11.71
C LEU A 70 -6.08 -1.55 -10.99
N CYS A 71 -5.65 -0.29 -10.87
CA CYS A 71 -4.45 0.04 -10.12
C CYS A 71 -4.60 -0.24 -8.62
N GLY A 72 -5.76 0.07 -8.04
CA GLY A 72 -6.09 -0.24 -6.66
C GLY A 72 -6.04 -1.74 -6.41
N GLU A 73 -6.60 -2.54 -7.31
CA GLU A 73 -6.57 -4.00 -7.20
C GLU A 73 -5.15 -4.56 -7.28
N ALA A 74 -4.34 -4.08 -8.23
CA ALA A 74 -2.94 -4.49 -8.34
C ALA A 74 -2.13 -4.15 -7.08
N LEU A 75 -2.37 -2.97 -6.49
CA LEU A 75 -1.68 -2.55 -5.27
C LEU A 75 -2.12 -3.37 -4.05
N ALA A 76 -3.41 -3.70 -3.96
CA ALA A 76 -3.94 -4.56 -2.91
C ALA A 76 -3.35 -5.98 -2.97
N ILE A 77 -3.19 -6.55 -4.17
CA ILE A 77 -2.50 -7.84 -4.34
C ILE A 77 -1.07 -7.77 -3.81
N ARG A 78 -0.34 -6.67 -4.08
CA ARG A 78 1.04 -6.48 -3.58
C ARG A 78 1.07 -6.40 -2.05
N VAL A 79 0.16 -5.65 -1.43
CA VAL A 79 0.03 -5.58 0.04
C VAL A 79 -0.26 -6.97 0.63
N ALA A 80 -1.27 -7.64 0.09
CA ALA A 80 -1.70 -8.96 0.54
C ALA A 80 -0.61 -10.03 0.38
N SER A 81 0.21 -9.92 -0.66
CA SER A 81 1.36 -10.79 -0.92
C SER A 81 2.49 -10.50 0.07
N HIS A 82 2.82 -9.24 0.31
CA HIS A 82 3.80 -8.85 1.32
C HIS A 82 3.41 -9.40 2.71
N ASP A 83 2.16 -9.20 3.12
CA ASP A 83 1.68 -9.63 4.45
C ASP A 83 1.76 -11.16 4.61
N ARG A 84 1.44 -11.93 3.56
CA ARG A 84 1.62 -13.40 3.56
C ARG A 84 3.08 -13.81 3.64
N LEU A 85 3.96 -13.15 2.88
CA LEU A 85 5.39 -13.45 2.91
C LEU A 85 6.00 -13.11 4.27
N ALA A 86 5.57 -12.02 4.90
CA ALA A 86 6.04 -11.61 6.23
C ALA A 86 5.67 -12.66 7.28
N GLN A 87 4.44 -13.17 7.21
CA GLN A 87 3.98 -14.26 8.08
C GLN A 87 4.80 -15.54 7.86
N ALA A 88 5.03 -15.93 6.59
CA ALA A 88 5.84 -17.11 6.28
C ALA A 88 7.28 -16.98 6.78
N GLN A 89 7.89 -15.80 6.66
CA GLN A 89 9.24 -15.55 7.17
C GLN A 89 9.30 -15.66 8.69
N ALA A 90 8.32 -15.11 9.41
CA ALA A 90 8.25 -15.23 10.86
C ALA A 90 8.21 -16.71 11.30
N LEU A 91 7.38 -17.53 10.66
CA LEU A 91 7.30 -18.98 10.94
C LEU A 91 8.64 -19.71 10.72
N ILE A 92 9.37 -19.38 9.65
CA ILE A 92 10.68 -19.97 9.36
C ILE A 92 11.70 -19.57 10.43
N GLN A 93 11.68 -18.32 10.87
CA GLN A 93 12.60 -17.81 11.88
C GLN A 93 12.32 -18.42 13.25
N ASP A 94 11.05 -18.57 13.62
CA ASP A 94 10.63 -19.21 14.87
C ASP A 94 11.01 -20.70 14.90
N GLY A 95 10.81 -21.42 13.79
CA GLY A 95 11.19 -22.83 13.67
C GLY A 95 12.70 -23.09 13.53
N ALA A 96 13.49 -22.08 13.16
CA ALA A 96 14.95 -22.16 13.14
C ALA A 96 15.59 -21.86 14.51
N ALA A 97 14.83 -21.25 15.43
CA ALA A 97 15.26 -20.95 16.79
C ALA A 97 14.95 -22.07 17.81
N SER A 98 14.24 -23.13 17.38
CA SER A 98 13.90 -24.34 18.14
C SER A 98 14.77 -25.52 17.77
#